data_AF-A0A1V5PJ16-F1
#
_entry.id   AF-A0A1V5PJ16-F1
#
_cell.length_a   1.000
_cell.length_b   1.000
_cell.length_c   1.000
_cell.angle_alpha   90.00
_cell.angle_beta   90.00
_cell.angle_gamma   90.00
#
_symmetry.space_group_name_H-M   'P 1'
#
loop_
_entity.id
_entity.type
_entity.pdbx_description
1 polymer ?
#
loop_
_entity_poly.entity_id
_entity_poly.type
_entity_poly.pdbx_seq_one_letter_code
_entity_poly.pdbx_strand_id
1 'polypeptide(L)'
;MKNPLVTITPFPGTKFFENLDKDGRILHYKWEEYDTRHAVFQPALMLPEDLEEGYRWSYEKFYSYTSILERSFGMTAPTKRLLYI
;
A
#
# COMPACT_ATOMS: atom_id res chain seq x y z
N MET A 1 11.57 4.01 9.85
CA MET A 1 10.59 2.94 10.08
C MET A 1 10.12 2.43 8.72
N LYS A 2 10.06 1.11 8.52
CA LYS A 2 9.61 0.50 7.26
C LYS A 2 8.09 0.36 7.31
N ASN A 3 7.38 1.43 7.00
CA ASN A 3 5.92 1.38 6.92
C ASN A 3 5.57 0.65 5.61
N PRO A 4 4.86 -0.49 5.64
CA PRO A 4 4.47 -1.18 4.41
C PRO A 4 3.54 -0.26 3.60
N LEU A 5 3.83 -0.17 2.31
CA LEU A 5 3.22 0.82 1.43
C LEU A 5 1.91 0.31 0.80
N VAL A 6 1.57 -0.97 1.00
CA VAL A 6 0.47 -1.65 0.31
C VAL A 6 -0.29 -2.56 1.26
N THR A 7 -1.55 -2.23 1.45
CA THR A 7 -2.63 -3.03 2.00
C THR A 7 -3.05 -4.08 0.96
N ILE A 8 -2.78 -5.36 1.23
CA ILE A 8 -3.32 -6.46 0.42
C ILE A 8 -4.65 -6.90 1.03
N THR A 9 -5.73 -6.77 0.27
CA THR A 9 -7.04 -7.26 0.71
C THR A 9 -7.12 -8.78 0.50
N PRO A 10 -7.36 -9.58 1.55
CA PRO A 10 -7.59 -11.00 1.41
C PRO A 10 -9.01 -11.26 0.91
N PHE A 11 -9.22 -11.32 -0.40
CA PHE A 11 -10.54 -11.64 -0.93
C PHE A 11 -10.91 -13.12 -0.69
N PRO A 12 -12.16 -13.43 -0.31
CA PRO A 12 -12.62 -14.80 -0.15
C PRO A 12 -12.40 -15.63 -1.42
N GLY A 13 -11.99 -16.89 -1.25
CA GLY A 13 -11.61 -17.79 -2.35
C GLY A 13 -10.17 -17.62 -2.84
N THR A 14 -9.39 -16.68 -2.28
CA THR A 14 -7.94 -16.62 -2.51
C THR A 14 -7.19 -17.48 -1.49
N LYS A 15 -6.07 -18.09 -1.91
CA LYS A 15 -5.16 -18.80 -0.99
C LYS A 15 -4.68 -17.92 0.17
N PHE A 16 -4.55 -16.62 -0.08
CA PHE A 16 -4.13 -15.66 0.94
C PHE A 16 -5.18 -15.52 2.04
N PHE A 17 -6.46 -15.37 1.66
CA PHE A 17 -7.57 -15.39 2.61
C PHE A 17 -7.65 -16.72 3.38
N GLU A 18 -7.60 -17.85 2.67
CA GLU A 18 -7.66 -19.18 3.32
C GLU A 18 -6.56 -19.37 4.37
N ASN A 19 -5.33 -18.93 4.09
CA ASN A 19 -4.23 -19.04 5.05
C ASN A 19 -4.46 -18.15 6.27
N LEU A 20 -4.88 -16.90 6.05
CA LEU A 20 -5.17 -15.97 7.16
C LEU A 20 -6.35 -16.45 8.01
N ASP A 21 -7.38 -17.01 7.38
CA ASP A 21 -8.56 -17.55 8.06
C ASP A 21 -8.19 -18.78 8.90
N LYS A 22 -7.39 -19.71 8.34
CA LYS A 22 -6.83 -20.85 9.07
C LYS A 22 -5.94 -20.43 10.25
N ASP A 23 -5.17 -19.37 10.08
CA ASP A 23 -4.30 -18.83 11.13
C ASP A 23 -5.08 -17.98 12.16
N GLY A 24 -6.39 -17.79 11.99
CA GLY A 24 -7.22 -16.97 12.89
C GLY A 24 -6.89 -15.48 12.85
N ARG A 25 -6.36 -15.01 11.71
CA ARG A 25 -5.85 -13.64 11.52
C ARG A 25 -6.81 -12.73 10.77
N ILE A 26 -8.00 -13.19 10.36
CA ILE A 26 -9.04 -12.31 9.83
C ILE A 26 -9.67 -11.53 10.99
N LEU A 27 -9.73 -10.20 10.88
CA LEU A 27 -10.26 -9.34 11.95
C LEU A 27 -11.79 -9.27 11.92
N HIS A 28 -12.37 -9.24 10.72
CA HIS A 28 -13.82 -9.24 10.48
C HIS A 28 -14.15 -9.60 9.02
N TYR A 29 -15.44 -9.90 8.77
CA TYR A 29 -15.97 -10.25 7.44
C TYR A 29 -16.94 -9.19 6.89
N LYS A 30 -16.76 -7.94 7.29
CA LYS A 30 -17.50 -6.80 6.72
C LYS A 30 -17.00 -6.52 5.31
N TRP A 31 -17.62 -7.13 4.32
CA TRP A 31 -17.15 -7.12 2.92
C TRP A 31 -17.07 -5.72 2.30
N GLU A 32 -17.81 -4.75 2.83
CA GLU A 32 -17.73 -3.34 2.47
C GLU A 32 -16.37 -2.69 2.77
N GLU A 33 -15.62 -3.22 3.75
CA GLU A 33 -14.29 -2.74 4.14
C GLU A 33 -13.15 -3.46 3.36
N TYR A 34 -13.48 -4.42 2.49
CA TYR A 34 -12.51 -5.15 1.65
C TYR A 34 -12.14 -4.33 0.40
N ASP A 35 -11.73 -3.07 0.61
CA ASP A 35 -11.60 -2.04 -0.43
C ASP A 35 -10.16 -1.62 -0.74
N THR A 36 -9.18 -2.38 -0.21
CA THR A 36 -7.73 -2.09 -0.27
C THR A 36 -7.28 -0.89 0.55
N ARG A 37 -8.11 -0.33 1.43
CA ARG A 37 -7.71 0.78 2.33
C ARG A 37 -7.76 0.39 3.79
N HIS A 38 -8.66 -0.52 4.15
CA HIS A 38 -8.83 -0.97 5.53
C HIS A 38 -8.02 -2.24 5.80
N ALA A 39 -7.47 -2.34 7.00
CA ALA A 39 -6.82 -3.53 7.48
C ALA A 39 -7.87 -4.53 8.00
N VAL A 40 -8.24 -5.50 7.16
CA VAL A 40 -9.24 -6.53 7.51
C VAL A 40 -8.62 -7.82 8.08
N PHE A 41 -7.30 -7.83 8.28
CA PHE A 41 -6.55 -8.95 8.85
C PHE A 41 -5.40 -8.45 9.73
N GLN A 42 -4.95 -9.28 10.67
CA GLN A 42 -3.81 -9.03 11.55
C GLN A 42 -2.50 -9.39 10.83
N PRO A 43 -1.59 -8.44 10.54
CA PRO A 43 -0.26 -8.75 10.02
C PRO A 43 0.62 -9.47 11.06
N ALA A 44 1.65 -10.20 10.60
CA ALA A 44 2.43 -11.08 11.48
C ALA A 44 3.42 -10.33 12.38
N LEU A 45 3.87 -9.14 11.96
CA LEU A 45 4.99 -8.42 12.57
C LEU A 45 4.68 -6.96 12.90
N MET A 46 3.41 -6.54 12.79
CA MET A 46 2.98 -5.17 13.02
C MET A 46 1.49 -5.14 13.37
N LEU A 47 1.03 -3.99 13.85
CA LEU A 47 -0.38 -3.76 14.14
C LEU A 47 -1.16 -3.49 12.83
N PRO A 48 -2.45 -3.82 12.77
CA PRO A 48 -3.31 -3.47 11.63
C PRO A 48 -3.30 -1.96 11.34
N GLU A 49 -3.26 -1.13 12.38
CA GLU A 49 -3.25 0.33 12.27
C GLU A 49 -1.97 0.85 11.59
N ASP A 50 -0.83 0.18 11.80
CA ASP A 50 0.44 0.53 11.13
C ASP A 50 0.34 0.35 9.60
N LEU A 51 -0.46 -0.63 9.16
CA LEU A 51 -0.72 -0.90 7.75
C LEU A 51 -1.53 0.23 7.10
N GLU A 52 -2.59 0.68 7.78
CA GLU A 52 -3.44 1.79 7.32
C GLU A 52 -2.68 3.13 7.33
N GLU A 53 -1.88 3.37 8.36
CA GLU A 53 -1.04 4.57 8.43
C GLU A 53 0.01 4.59 7.30
N GLY A 54 0.64 3.45 7.03
CA GLY A 54 1.56 3.28 5.92
C GLY A 54 0.91 3.56 4.56
N TYR A 55 -0.32 3.07 4.34
CA TYR A 55 -1.11 3.38 3.17
C TYR A 55 -1.39 4.88 3.05
N ARG A 56 -1.93 5.51 4.11
CA ARG A 56 -2.27 6.94 4.13
C ARG A 56 -1.04 7.80 3.82
N TRP A 57 0.08 7.55 4.49
CA TRP A 57 1.33 8.26 4.25
C TRP A 57 1.78 8.14 2.79
N SER A 58 1.72 6.93 2.23
CA SER A 58 2.11 6.67 0.84
C SER A 58 1.22 7.41 -0.14
N TYR A 59 -0.09 7.38 0.09
CA TYR A 59 -1.09 8.05 -0.71
C TYR A 59 -0.84 9.57 -0.73
N GLU A 60 -0.68 10.19 0.45
CA GLU A 60 -0.39 11.62 0.58
C GLU A 60 0.91 12.02 -0.11
N LYS A 61 1.98 11.23 0.04
CA LYS A 61 3.26 11.50 -0.63
C LYS A 61 3.14 11.40 -2.14
N PHE A 62 2.49 10.35 -2.65
CA PHE A 62 2.34 10.12 -4.08
C PHE A 62 1.49 11.20 -4.76
N TYR A 63 0.37 11.58 -4.14
CA TYR A 63 -0.57 12.58 -4.65
C TYR A 63 -0.30 14.01 -4.18
N SER A 64 0.83 14.27 -3.52
CA SER A 64 1.23 15.65 -3.20
C SER A 64 1.47 16.48 -4.47
N TYR A 65 1.12 17.76 -4.42
CA TYR A 65 1.31 18.69 -5.54
C TYR A 65 2.76 18.73 -6.02
N THR A 66 3.73 18.72 -5.10
CA THR A 66 5.15 18.65 -5.44
C THR A 66 5.48 17.40 -6.24
N SER A 67 5.05 16.22 -5.79
CA SER A 67 5.27 14.96 -6.51
C SER A 67 4.59 14.94 -7.88
N ILE A 68 3.41 15.55 -8.01
CA ILE A 68 2.69 15.68 -9.28
C ILE A 68 3.45 16.61 -10.23
N LEU A 69 3.91 17.76 -9.74
CA LEU A 69 4.64 18.75 -10.53
C LEU A 69 5.99 18.18 -10.98
N GLU A 70 6.75 17.51 -10.11
CA GLU A 70 8.02 16.84 -10.48
C GLU A 70 7.84 15.78 -11.57
N ARG A 71 6.71 15.05 -11.57
CA ARG A 71 6.40 14.04 -12.61
C ARG A 71 5.85 14.67 -13.89
N SER A 72 5.08 15.75 -13.78
CA SER A 72 4.43 16.43 -14.91
C SER A 72 5.38 17.35 -15.65
N PHE A 73 6.19 18.12 -14.92
CA PHE A 73 7.34 18.85 -15.44
C PHE A 73 8.50 17.88 -15.55
N GLY A 74 8.35 16.91 -16.45
CA GLY A 74 9.36 15.92 -16.75
C GLY A 74 10.71 16.60 -16.81
N MET A 75 11.62 16.13 -15.95
CA MET A 75 13.05 16.46 -16.00
C MET A 75 13.42 16.65 -17.46
N THR A 76 13.73 17.89 -17.85
CA THR A 76 13.95 18.24 -19.25
C THR A 76 14.97 17.25 -19.80
N ALA A 77 14.65 16.68 -20.96
CA ALA A 77 15.28 15.49 -21.49
C ALA A 77 16.80 15.55 -21.81
N PRO A 78 17.61 16.64 -21.71
CA PRO A 78 19.03 16.53 -22.05
C PRO A 78 19.90 15.85 -20.98
N THR A 79 19.56 15.92 -19.67
CA THR A 79 20.51 15.57 -18.60
C THR A 79 20.69 14.07 -18.37
N LYS A 80 19.68 13.23 -18.66
CA LYS A 80 19.82 11.77 -18.53
C LYS A 80 20.68 11.13 -19.63
N ARG A 81 20.84 11.78 -20.78
CA ARG A 81 21.60 11.25 -21.93
C ARG A 81 23.11 11.49 -21.82
N LEU A 82 23.54 12.43 -20.98
CA LEU A 82 24.95 12.76 -20.73
C LEU A 82 25.58 12.00 -19.55
N LEU A 83 24.77 11.30 -18.74
CA LEU A 83 25.24 10.55 -17.56
C LEU A 83 25.47 9.05 -17.85
N TYR A 84 25.19 8.60 -19.07
CA TYR A 84 25.33 7.20 -19.53
C TYR A 84 26.10 7.09 -20.85
N ILE A 85 26.98 8.05 -21.12
CA ILE A 85 28.04 8.03 -22.14
C ILE A 85 29.31 8.52 -21.45
#